data_AF-A0A0G0S639-F1
#
_entry.id   AF-A0A0G0S639-F1
#
_cell.length_a   1.000
_cell.length_b   1.000
_cell.length_c   1.000
_cell.angle_alpha   90.00
_cell.angle_beta   90.00
_cell.angle_gamma   90.00
#
_symmetry.space_group_name_H-M   'P 1'
#
loop_
_entity.id
_entity.type
_entity.pdbx_description
1 polymer ?
#
loop_
_entity_poly.entity_id
_entity_poly.type
_entity_poly.pdbx_seq_one_letter_code
_entity_poly.pdbx_strand_id
1 'polypeptide(L)'
;MVTKTLKGSYDAPRRSYAVSLENYMGSGEEMISESQCRTLKNLILQRVQEEGERERFLANLPDMTRYDAEESIFNFLKSSWS
;
A
#
# COMPACT_ATOMS: atom_id res chain seq x y z
N MET A 1 41.90 17.35 -25.42
CA MET A 1 40.44 17.35 -25.13
C MET A 1 40.15 16.20 -24.19
N VAL A 2 39.71 16.49 -22.96
CA VAL A 2 39.36 15.46 -21.96
C VAL A 2 37.94 15.77 -21.50
N THR A 3 36.97 15.06 -22.04
CA THR A 3 35.59 15.05 -21.56
C THR A 3 35.52 14.14 -20.33
N LYS A 4 35.59 14.73 -19.13
CA LYS A 4 35.24 14.03 -17.90
C LYS A 4 33.75 14.21 -17.65
N THR A 5 33.01 13.16 -17.97
CA THR A 5 31.58 13.00 -17.74
C THR A 5 31.28 13.14 -16.24
N LEU A 6 30.46 14.12 -15.86
CA LEU A 6 29.88 14.22 -14.52
C LEU A 6 28.94 13.02 -14.32
N LYS A 7 29.38 12.01 -13.56
CA LYS A 7 28.46 11.01 -12.98
C LYS A 7 27.70 11.70 -11.84
N GLY A 8 26.52 12.22 -12.15
CA GLY A 8 25.55 12.59 -11.13
C GLY A 8 25.10 11.33 -10.39
N SER A 9 25.57 11.15 -9.16
CA SER A 9 25.00 10.17 -8.24
C SER A 9 23.60 10.65 -7.88
N TYR A 10 22.60 10.16 -8.60
CA TYR A 10 21.19 10.28 -8.20
C TYR A 10 21.02 9.44 -6.93
N ASP A 11 21.26 10.06 -5.78
CA ASP A 11 20.93 9.50 -4.47
C ASP A 11 19.42 9.68 -4.24
N ALA A 12 18.64 8.88 -4.98
CA ALA A 12 17.24 8.70 -4.65
C ALA A 12 17.19 7.73 -3.46
N PRO A 13 16.48 8.05 -2.36
CA PRO A 13 16.21 7.06 -1.34
C PRO A 13 15.31 6.01 -2.00
N ARG A 14 15.92 4.91 -2.46
CA ARG A 14 15.20 3.69 -2.77
C ARG A 14 14.55 3.26 -1.46
N ARG A 15 13.30 3.66 -1.25
CA ARG A 15 12.39 2.98 -0.33
C ARG A 15 12.30 1.55 -0.83
N SER A 16 13.26 0.74 -0.42
CA SER A 16 13.19 -0.70 -0.48
C SER A 16 12.00 -1.08 0.38
N TYR A 17 10.86 -1.29 -0.26
CA TYR A 17 9.85 -2.21 0.23
C TYR A 17 10.49 -3.61 0.17
N ALA A 18 11.46 -3.85 1.04
CA ALA A 18 11.95 -5.17 1.35
C ALA A 18 10.87 -5.80 2.22
N VAL A 19 9.81 -6.28 1.57
CA VAL A 19 8.90 -7.24 2.19
C VAL A 19 9.73 -8.51 2.32
N SER A 20 10.25 -8.75 3.52
CA SER A 20 10.97 -9.97 3.86
C SER A 20 10.07 -11.18 3.59
N LEU A 21 10.28 -11.84 2.45
CA LEU A 21 9.60 -13.07 2.05
C LEU A 21 9.86 -14.24 3.03
N GLU A 22 10.76 -14.09 3.99
CA GLU A 22 11.02 -15.08 5.05
C GLU A 22 9.91 -15.19 6.10
N ASN A 23 9.00 -14.21 6.21
CA ASN A 23 7.82 -14.32 7.08
C ASN A 23 6.66 -15.10 6.46
N TYR A 24 6.74 -15.51 5.19
CA TYR A 24 5.61 -16.12 4.46
C TYR A 24 5.35 -17.60 4.85
N MET A 25 6.20 -18.23 5.66
CA MET A 25 6.08 -19.66 6.02
C MET A 25 5.81 -19.91 7.51
N GLY A 26 5.45 -18.89 8.29
CA GLY A 26 5.22 -19.08 9.72
C GLY A 26 4.21 -18.10 10.28
N SER A 27 3.22 -18.65 10.99
CA SER A 27 2.16 -17.98 11.75
C SER A 27 1.00 -17.42 10.93
N GLY A 28 -0.23 -17.61 11.45
CA GLY A 28 -1.50 -17.38 10.76
C GLY A 28 -1.63 -16.02 10.12
N GLU A 29 -2.57 -15.90 9.18
CA GLU A 29 -2.86 -14.67 8.43
C GLU A 29 -2.78 -13.44 9.35
N GLU A 30 -1.73 -12.63 9.17
CA GLU A 30 -1.57 -11.40 9.95
C GLU A 30 -2.76 -10.50 9.63
N MET A 31 -3.56 -10.16 10.64
CA MET A 31 -4.65 -9.20 10.48
C MET A 31 -4.10 -7.82 10.09
N ILE A 32 -4.93 -7.01 9.45
CA ILE A 32 -4.58 -5.64 9.08
C ILE A 32 -4.03 -4.85 10.28
N SER A 33 -2.91 -4.16 10.08
CA SER A 33 -2.35 -3.27 11.10
C SER A 33 -3.15 -1.98 11.26
N GLU A 34 -3.04 -1.32 12.41
CA GLU A 34 -3.74 -0.05 12.66
C GLU A 34 -3.39 1.04 11.63
N SER A 35 -2.13 1.08 11.17
CA SER A 35 -1.68 2.03 10.16
C SER A 35 -2.31 1.77 8.79
N GLN A 36 -2.42 0.50 8.39
CA GLN A 36 -3.10 0.10 7.16
C GLN A 36 -4.61 0.37 7.24
N CYS A 37 -5.24 0.09 8.38
CA CYS A 37 -6.65 0.37 8.61
C CYS A 37 -6.96 1.87 8.49
N ARG A 38 -6.14 2.74 9.12
CA ARG A 38 -6.26 4.20 8.96
C ARG A 38 -6.06 4.63 7.51
N THR A 39 -5.10 4.05 6.81
CA THR A 39 -4.80 4.37 5.40
C THR A 39 -5.98 4.01 4.50
N LEU A 40 -6.48 2.78 4.60
CA LEU A 40 -7.63 2.32 3.82
C LEU A 40 -8.88 3.12 4.15
N LYS A 41 -9.16 3.40 5.42
CA LYS A 41 -10.30 4.23 5.82
C LYS A 41 -10.26 5.59 5.14
N ASN A 42 -9.10 6.26 5.11
CA ASN A 42 -8.95 7.54 4.42
C ASN A 42 -9.15 7.40 2.90
N LEU A 43 -8.57 6.36 2.27
CA LEU A 43 -8.72 6.12 0.84
C LEU A 43 -10.17 5.83 0.45
N ILE A 44 -10.87 5.00 1.22
CA ILE A 44 -12.30 4.68 1.04
C ILE A 44 -13.13 5.97 1.13
N LEU A 45 -12.92 6.78 2.17
CA LEU A 45 -13.65 8.04 2.34
C LEU A 45 -13.41 9.04 1.21
N GLN A 46 -12.21 9.05 0.62
CA GLN A 46 -11.84 9.97 -0.47
C GLN A 46 -12.31 9.49 -1.85
N ARG A 47 -12.33 8.18 -2.08
CA ARG A 47 -12.47 7.60 -3.42
C ARG A 47 -13.82 6.92 -3.66
N VAL A 48 -14.46 6.38 -2.63
CA VAL A 48 -15.75 5.71 -2.74
C VAL A 48 -16.86 6.74 -2.51
N GLN A 49 -17.49 7.17 -3.60
CA GLN A 49 -18.55 8.20 -3.59
C GLN A 49 -19.90 7.63 -3.16
N GLU A 50 -20.15 6.36 -3.47
CA GLU A 50 -21.40 5.69 -3.12
C GLU A 50 -21.40 5.31 -1.64
N GLU A 51 -22.40 5.79 -0.90
CA GLU A 51 -22.46 5.61 0.55
C GLU A 51 -22.59 4.14 0.95
N GLY A 52 -23.44 3.38 0.26
CA GLY A 52 -23.62 1.94 0.53
C GLY A 52 -22.39 1.10 0.21
N GLU A 53 -21.62 1.47 -0.82
CA GLU A 53 -20.36 0.81 -1.15
C GLU A 53 -19.29 1.12 -0.11
N ARG A 54 -19.21 2.39 0.31
CA ARG A 54 -18.30 2.84 1.37
C ARG A 54 -18.55 2.14 2.70
N GLU A 55 -19.81 2.01 3.11
CA GLU A 55 -20.15 1.29 4.34
C GLU A 55 -19.74 -0.19 4.28
N ARG A 56 -19.93 -0.85 3.14
CA ARG A 56 -19.48 -2.23 2.93
C ARG A 56 -17.96 -2.37 3.05
N PHE A 57 -17.21 -1.47 2.40
CA PHE A 57 -15.75 -1.48 2.51
C PHE A 57 -15.27 -1.24 3.94
N LEU A 58 -15.87 -0.29 4.65
CA LEU A 58 -15.52 -0.01 6.04
C LEU A 58 -15.87 -1.15 6.99
N ALA A 59 -16.99 -1.85 6.76
CA ALA A 59 -17.41 -3.00 7.54
C ALA A 59 -16.48 -4.20 7.36
N ASN A 60 -15.85 -4.35 6.19
CA ASN A 60 -14.92 -5.45 5.89
C ASN A 60 -13.49 -5.21 6.41
N LEU A 61 -13.09 -3.96 6.70
CA LEU A 61 -11.76 -3.63 7.24
C LEU A 61 -11.29 -4.51 8.40
N PRO A 62 -12.08 -4.75 9.48
CA PRO A 62 -11.62 -5.54 10.62
C PRO A 62 -11.33 -7.01 10.28
N ASP A 63 -11.91 -7.54 9.21
CA ASP A 63 -11.73 -8.93 8.76
C ASP A 63 -10.62 -9.07 7.71
N MET A 64 -10.01 -7.95 7.27
CA MET A 64 -8.97 -7.99 6.25
C MET A 64 -7.65 -8.51 6.81
N THR A 65 -7.02 -9.39 6.04
CA THR A 65 -5.63 -9.73 6.25
C THR A 65 -4.74 -8.56 5.84
N ARG A 66 -3.52 -8.55 6.34
CA ARG A 66 -2.47 -7.61 5.96
C ARG A 66 -2.22 -7.63 4.46
N TYR A 67 -2.24 -8.81 3.85
CA TYR A 67 -2.04 -8.96 2.41
C TYR A 67 -3.17 -8.30 1.63
N ASP A 68 -4.43 -8.60 1.97
CA ASP A 68 -5.60 -7.99 1.33
C ASP A 68 -5.60 -6.48 1.47
N ALA A 69 -5.15 -5.99 2.63
CA ALA A 69 -5.03 -4.57 2.89
C ALA A 69 -3.97 -3.89 2.00
N GLU A 70 -2.80 -4.51 1.84
CA GLU A 70 -1.74 -4.02 0.96
C GLU A 70 -2.19 -4.01 -0.51
N GLU A 71 -2.84 -5.08 -0.97
CA GLU A 71 -3.40 -5.18 -2.32
C GLU A 71 -4.46 -4.11 -2.56
N SER A 72 -5.37 -3.90 -1.59
CA SER A 72 -6.42 -2.89 -1.67
C SER A 72 -5.85 -1.47 -1.72
N ILE A 73 -4.86 -1.16 -0.86
CA ILE A 73 -4.15 0.13 -0.90
C ILE A 73 -3.51 0.33 -2.28
N PHE A 74 -2.84 -0.69 -2.81
CA PHE A 74 -2.22 -0.61 -4.12
C PHE A 74 -3.25 -0.34 -5.23
N ASN A 75 -4.40 -1.01 -5.19
CA ASN A 75 -5.48 -0.81 -6.16
C ASN A 75 -6.07 0.60 -6.09
N PHE A 76 -6.31 1.13 -4.89
CA PHE A 76 -6.75 2.53 -4.71
C PHE A 76 -5.72 3.55 -5.21
N LEU A 77 -4.43 3.26 -5.07
CA LEU A 77 -3.38 4.12 -5.59
C LEU A 77 -3.28 4.02 -7.11
N LYS A 78 -3.39 2.82 -7.69
CA LYS A 78 -3.33 2.58 -9.13
C LYS A 78 -4.48 3.25 -9.88
N SER A 79 -5.70 3.19 -9.34
CA SER A 79 -6.87 3.86 -9.93
C SER A 79 -6.76 5.39 -9.94
N SER A 80 -5.80 5.98 -9.21
CA SER A 80 -5.52 7.41 -9.27
C SER A 80 -4.69 7.84 -10.48
N TRP A 81 -4.15 6.91 -11.27
CA TRP A 81 -3.27 7.19 -12.43
C TRP A 81 -3.91 6.88 -13.79
N SER A 82 -5.18 6.45 -13.83
CA SER A 82 -5.96 6.28 -15.06
C SER A 82 -6.97 7.39 -15.23
#